data_AF-A0A349QVW0-F1
#
_entry.id   AF-A0A349QVW0-F1
#
_cell.length_a   1.000
_cell.length_b   1.000
_cell.length_c   1.000
_cell.angle_alpha   90.00
_cell.angle_beta   90.00
_cell.angle_gamma   90.00
#
_symmetry.space_group_name_H-M   'P 1'
#
loop_
_entity.id
_entity.type
_entity.pdbx_description
1 polymer ?
#
loop_
_entity_poly.entity_id
_entity_poly.type
_entity_poly.pdbx_seq_one_letter_code
_entity_poly.pdbx_strand_id
1 'polypeptide(L)'
;HLSPSPEKIARAQEVMEYQIHSNKQDYWWWADGLYMVMPVMTKMYKLTGNSLYLDRMYTYLQYADSIMFDQEAKLYYRDAKYVFPKHQSLHGKKDFWARGDGWVFAAFAKVLQDLPEEDKHYTYYQERFKEMAAAIMSCQQQEGFWTRSMLDSEHAPGRETSGTAFLTYGLLWGINNGLLSDFKFKDAAVKGWKYLSEIALQPDGRVGYVQPIGEKAIPGQVVGTNSTAPFGVGAFLLAGSEMYRYLAQK
;
A
#
# COMPACT_ATOMS: atom_id res chain seq x y z
N HIS A 1 10.03 24.08 11.06
CA HIS A 1 8.77 24.81 11.35
C HIS A 1 7.80 24.65 10.19
N LEU A 2 6.56 24.23 10.45
CA LEU A 2 5.48 24.30 9.46
C LEU A 2 4.93 25.74 9.48
N SER A 3 4.65 26.32 8.30
CA SER A 3 4.05 27.66 8.16
C SER A 3 2.65 27.50 7.59
N PRO A 4 1.60 27.33 8.41
CA PRO A 4 0.23 27.19 7.92
C PRO A 4 -0.19 28.41 7.08
N SER A 5 -0.84 28.20 5.94
CA SER A 5 -1.44 29.28 5.17
C SER A 5 -2.62 28.73 4.32
N PRO A 6 -3.74 29.47 4.19
CA PRO A 6 -4.91 29.02 3.43
C PRO A 6 -4.60 28.67 1.97
N GLU A 7 -3.66 29.39 1.35
CA GLU A 7 -3.29 29.20 -0.05
C GLU A 7 -2.70 27.80 -0.32
N LYS A 8 -2.07 27.18 0.69
CA LYS A 8 -1.47 25.83 0.57
C LYS A 8 -2.50 24.72 0.42
N ILE A 9 -3.73 24.95 0.86
CA ILE A 9 -4.80 23.95 0.90
C ILE A 9 -6.00 24.34 0.03
N ALA A 10 -6.09 25.58 -0.46
CA ALA A 10 -7.24 26.09 -1.18
C ALA A 10 -7.70 25.17 -2.31
N ARG A 11 -6.76 24.68 -3.14
CA ARG A 11 -7.09 23.76 -4.24
C ARG A 11 -7.52 22.37 -3.75
N ALA A 12 -6.91 21.87 -2.68
CA ALA A 12 -7.29 20.58 -2.10
C ALA A 12 -8.70 20.65 -1.52
N GLN A 13 -9.04 21.73 -0.82
CA GLN A 13 -10.40 22.00 -0.34
C GLN A 13 -11.38 22.11 -1.50
N GLU A 14 -11.13 22.97 -2.49
CA GLU A 14 -12.02 23.16 -3.64
C GLU A 14 -12.35 21.83 -4.35
N VAL A 15 -11.34 21.04 -4.69
CA VAL A 15 -11.51 19.79 -5.44
C VAL A 15 -12.19 18.72 -4.59
N MET A 16 -11.71 18.52 -3.36
CA MET A 16 -12.22 17.44 -2.53
C MET A 16 -13.63 17.75 -2.00
N GLU A 17 -13.94 19.00 -1.63
CA GLU A 17 -15.29 19.42 -1.26
C GLU A 17 -16.27 19.17 -2.41
N TYR A 18 -15.91 19.56 -3.64
CA TYR A 18 -16.74 19.26 -4.81
C TYR A 18 -16.98 17.75 -4.97
N GLN A 19 -15.93 16.94 -4.82
CA GLN A 19 -16.02 15.49 -4.98
C GLN A 19 -16.92 14.83 -3.90
N ILE A 20 -16.72 15.17 -2.62
CA ILE A 20 -17.47 14.54 -1.51
C ILE A 20 -18.95 14.94 -1.47
N HIS A 21 -19.33 16.03 -2.14
CA HIS A 21 -20.73 16.42 -2.31
C HIS A 21 -21.41 15.82 -3.54
N SER A 22 -20.65 15.19 -4.45
CA SER A 22 -21.22 14.53 -5.62
C SER A 22 -21.96 13.22 -5.27
N ASN A 23 -22.82 12.75 -6.17
CA ASN A 23 -23.47 11.44 -6.04
C ASN A 23 -22.60 10.28 -6.56
N LYS A 24 -21.44 10.57 -7.14
CA LYS A 24 -20.56 9.59 -7.75
C LYS A 24 -19.77 8.82 -6.67
N GLN A 25 -19.64 7.51 -6.82
CA GLN A 25 -19.00 6.63 -5.82
C GLN A 25 -17.80 5.86 -6.39
N ASP A 26 -17.69 5.78 -7.71
CA ASP A 26 -16.71 5.00 -8.48
C ASP A 26 -15.38 5.74 -8.74
N TYR A 27 -14.99 6.67 -7.87
CA TYR A 27 -13.74 7.42 -8.05
C TYR A 27 -12.50 6.54 -7.92
N TRP A 28 -12.55 5.49 -7.09
CA TRP A 28 -11.41 4.61 -6.79
C TRP A 28 -11.56 3.26 -7.48
N TRP A 29 -11.42 3.27 -8.80
CA TRP A 29 -11.60 2.09 -9.67
C TRP A 29 -10.30 1.30 -9.92
N TRP A 30 -9.17 1.72 -9.35
CA TRP A 30 -7.89 0.99 -9.37
C TRP A 30 -7.21 1.07 -8.01
N ALA A 31 -6.46 0.02 -7.64
CA ALA A 31 -5.94 -0.20 -6.28
C ALA A 31 -5.05 0.95 -5.80
N ASP A 32 -4.18 1.48 -6.67
CA ASP A 32 -3.26 2.57 -6.32
C ASP A 32 -4.01 3.83 -5.86
N GLY A 33 -5.23 4.05 -6.36
CA GLY A 33 -6.09 5.17 -5.98
C GLY A 33 -6.38 5.24 -4.47
N LEU A 34 -6.34 4.09 -3.79
CA LEU A 34 -6.52 4.02 -2.33
C LEU A 34 -5.37 4.75 -1.59
N TYR A 35 -4.12 4.55 -2.00
CA TYR A 35 -3.00 5.32 -1.42
C TYR A 35 -3.04 6.79 -1.79
N MET A 36 -3.45 7.10 -3.02
CA MET A 36 -3.46 8.47 -3.50
C MET A 36 -4.46 9.34 -2.75
N VAL A 37 -5.60 8.78 -2.30
CA VAL A 37 -6.71 9.59 -1.81
C VAL A 37 -7.20 9.22 -0.41
N MET A 38 -7.13 7.95 0.06
CA MET A 38 -7.59 7.65 1.43
C MET A 38 -6.87 8.50 2.51
N PRO A 39 -5.54 8.69 2.48
CA PRO A 39 -4.85 9.57 3.42
C PRO A 39 -5.19 11.06 3.23
N VAL A 40 -5.70 11.46 2.06
CA VAL A 40 -6.21 12.83 1.87
C VAL A 40 -7.47 13.02 2.70
N MET A 41 -8.38 12.03 2.71
CA MET A 41 -9.64 12.12 3.44
C MET A 41 -9.44 12.32 4.95
N THR A 42 -8.56 11.53 5.59
CA THR A 42 -8.27 11.69 7.02
C THR A 42 -7.55 13.00 7.33
N LYS A 43 -6.65 13.46 6.45
CA LYS A 43 -5.97 14.76 6.61
C LYS A 43 -6.92 15.94 6.46
N MET A 44 -7.84 15.89 5.51
CA MET A 44 -8.86 16.92 5.32
C MET A 44 -9.86 16.94 6.47
N TYR A 45 -10.25 15.78 7.00
CA TYR A 45 -11.02 15.70 8.23
C TYR A 45 -10.29 16.37 9.40
N LYS A 46 -9.02 16.01 9.64
CA LYS A 46 -8.22 16.60 10.72
C LYS A 46 -8.06 18.11 10.61
N LEU A 47 -8.05 18.63 9.37
CA LEU A 47 -7.92 20.05 9.08
C LEU A 47 -9.24 20.83 9.25
N THR A 48 -10.38 20.22 8.90
CA THR A 48 -11.67 20.93 8.76
C THR A 48 -12.72 20.55 9.81
N GLY A 49 -12.58 19.39 10.45
CA GLY A 49 -13.61 18.79 11.30
C GLY A 49 -14.82 18.23 10.54
N ASN A 50 -14.84 18.28 9.21
CA ASN A 50 -15.97 17.84 8.40
C ASN A 50 -16.00 16.30 8.30
N SER A 51 -16.91 15.65 9.02
CA SER A 51 -17.05 14.19 9.04
C SER A 51 -17.44 13.58 7.69
N LEU A 52 -17.96 14.39 6.75
CA LEU A 52 -18.31 13.93 5.40
C LEU A 52 -17.09 13.34 4.66
N TYR A 53 -15.87 13.82 4.94
CA TYR A 53 -14.66 13.21 4.39
C TYR A 53 -14.52 11.74 4.79
N LEU A 54 -14.81 11.40 6.05
CA LEU A 54 -14.69 10.02 6.55
C LEU A 54 -15.80 9.13 6.00
N ASP A 55 -17.04 9.66 5.95
CA ASP A 55 -18.19 8.95 5.36
C ASP A 55 -17.97 8.63 3.87
N ARG A 56 -17.43 9.59 3.12
CA ARG A 56 -17.13 9.40 1.70
C ARG A 56 -15.92 8.50 1.47
N MET A 57 -14.89 8.57 2.33
CA MET A 57 -13.79 7.61 2.29
C MET A 57 -14.30 6.17 2.38
N TYR A 58 -15.18 5.90 3.35
CA TYR A 58 -15.79 4.58 3.50
C TYR A 58 -16.60 4.19 2.26
N THR A 59 -17.44 5.11 1.74
CA THR A 59 -18.25 4.87 0.54
C THR A 59 -17.39 4.53 -0.69
N TYR A 60 -16.33 5.28 -0.95
CA TYR A 60 -15.44 5.04 -2.08
C TYR A 60 -14.62 3.77 -1.92
N LEU A 61 -14.24 3.42 -0.68
CA LEU A 61 -13.58 2.14 -0.38
C LEU A 61 -14.54 0.97 -0.61
N GLN A 62 -15.81 1.05 -0.21
CA GLN A 62 -16.79 0.00 -0.49
C GLN A 62 -16.94 -0.28 -1.99
N TYR A 63 -16.94 0.77 -2.82
CA TYR A 63 -16.91 0.59 -4.27
C TYR A 63 -15.63 -0.11 -4.74
N ALA A 64 -14.46 0.36 -4.30
CA ALA A 64 -13.18 -0.25 -4.66
C ALA A 64 -13.13 -1.75 -4.29
N ASP A 65 -13.59 -2.08 -3.09
CA ASP A 65 -13.70 -3.44 -2.57
C ASP A 65 -14.60 -4.33 -3.40
N SER A 66 -15.76 -3.82 -3.83
CA SER A 66 -16.73 -4.58 -4.64
C SER A 66 -16.16 -5.06 -5.97
N ILE A 67 -15.07 -4.44 -6.43
CA ILE A 67 -14.39 -4.76 -7.69
C ILE A 67 -13.10 -5.51 -7.44
N MET A 68 -12.30 -5.07 -6.46
CA MET A 68 -10.89 -5.40 -6.39
C MET A 68 -10.54 -6.29 -5.20
N PHE A 69 -11.28 -6.26 -4.09
CA PHE A 69 -10.90 -7.04 -2.92
C PHE A 69 -11.36 -8.49 -3.04
N ASP A 70 -10.41 -9.43 -2.98
CA ASP A 70 -10.70 -10.86 -2.99
C ASP A 70 -10.83 -11.38 -1.55
N GLN A 71 -12.04 -11.82 -1.18
CA GLN A 71 -12.35 -12.27 0.17
C GLN A 71 -11.61 -13.53 0.62
N GLU A 72 -11.15 -14.35 -0.32
CA GLU A 72 -10.43 -15.60 0.00
C GLU A 72 -8.93 -15.33 0.12
N ALA A 73 -8.36 -14.59 -0.84
CA ALA A 73 -6.93 -14.27 -0.85
C ALA A 73 -6.57 -13.14 0.14
N LYS A 74 -7.55 -12.32 0.55
CA LYS A 74 -7.36 -11.11 1.38
C LYS A 74 -6.37 -10.11 0.77
N LEU A 75 -6.38 -10.03 -0.56
CA LEU A 75 -5.55 -9.14 -1.37
C LEU A 75 -6.43 -8.40 -2.39
N TYR A 76 -5.87 -7.34 -2.98
CA TYR A 76 -6.56 -6.51 -3.97
C TYR A 76 -6.04 -6.78 -5.39
N TYR A 77 -6.95 -7.17 -6.28
CA TYR A 77 -6.67 -7.05 -7.71
C TYR A 77 -6.39 -5.59 -8.04
N ARG A 78 -5.45 -5.35 -8.96
CA ARG A 78 -5.05 -3.98 -9.32
C ARG A 78 -6.17 -3.14 -9.93
N ASP A 79 -7.07 -3.78 -10.68
CA ASP A 79 -8.25 -3.20 -11.30
C ASP A 79 -9.19 -4.32 -11.77
N ALA A 80 -10.39 -3.97 -12.24
CA ALA A 80 -11.44 -4.92 -12.66
C ALA A 80 -11.02 -5.94 -13.74
N LYS A 81 -9.95 -5.69 -14.50
CA LYS A 81 -9.50 -6.60 -15.57
C LYS A 81 -8.75 -7.81 -15.04
N TYR A 82 -8.24 -7.77 -13.82
CA TYR A 82 -7.37 -8.81 -13.25
C TYR A 82 -8.12 -9.82 -12.36
N VAL A 83 -9.44 -9.66 -12.24
CA VAL A 83 -10.29 -10.50 -11.39
C VAL A 83 -10.36 -11.93 -11.94
N PHE A 84 -10.08 -12.89 -11.06
CA PHE A 84 -10.20 -14.33 -11.31
C PHE A 84 -11.68 -14.74 -11.45
N PRO A 85 -12.05 -15.75 -12.27
CA PRO A 85 -11.20 -16.62 -13.09
C PRO A 85 -10.91 -16.07 -14.50
N LYS A 86 -11.46 -14.90 -14.87
CA LYS A 86 -11.34 -14.37 -16.23
C LYS A 86 -9.89 -13.99 -16.57
N HIS A 87 -9.15 -13.48 -15.60
CA HIS A 87 -7.71 -13.28 -15.69
C HIS A 87 -7.00 -14.21 -14.71
N GLN A 88 -5.88 -14.77 -15.16
CA GLN A 88 -5.05 -15.69 -14.39
C GLN A 88 -3.58 -15.41 -14.71
N SER A 89 -2.70 -15.69 -13.75
CA SER A 89 -1.27 -15.79 -13.99
C SER A 89 -0.95 -16.97 -14.93
N LEU A 90 0.31 -17.14 -15.32
CA LEU A 90 0.75 -18.19 -16.26
C LEU A 90 0.42 -19.59 -15.75
N HIS A 91 0.43 -19.79 -14.43
CA HIS A 91 0.19 -21.09 -13.80
C HIS A 91 -1.24 -21.23 -13.26
N GLY A 92 -2.20 -20.46 -13.78
CA GLY A 92 -3.62 -20.59 -13.44
C GLY A 92 -4.01 -20.06 -12.06
N LYS A 93 -3.15 -19.26 -11.42
CA LYS A 93 -3.41 -18.68 -10.09
C LYS A 93 -4.01 -17.28 -10.20
N LYS A 94 -4.64 -16.82 -9.11
CA LYS A 94 -5.02 -15.41 -8.91
C LYS A 94 -3.78 -14.51 -9.03
N ASP A 95 -3.88 -13.44 -9.80
CA ASP A 95 -2.77 -12.54 -10.12
C ASP A 95 -2.88 -11.21 -9.35
N PHE A 96 -2.24 -11.16 -8.18
CA PHE A 96 -2.19 -9.98 -7.31
C PHE A 96 -0.87 -9.24 -7.51
N TRP A 97 -0.96 -7.93 -7.71
CA TRP A 97 0.20 -7.12 -8.05
C TRP A 97 0.84 -6.51 -6.82
N ALA A 98 2.11 -6.87 -6.54
CA ALA A 98 2.78 -6.47 -5.30
C ALA A 98 2.82 -4.96 -5.03
N ARG A 99 3.01 -4.12 -6.06
CA ARG A 99 2.92 -2.66 -5.88
C ARG A 99 1.49 -2.18 -5.65
N GLY A 100 0.50 -2.82 -6.27
CA GLY A 100 -0.92 -2.52 -6.06
C GLY A 100 -1.31 -2.75 -4.61
N ASP A 101 -1.09 -3.96 -4.10
CA ASP A 101 -1.33 -4.29 -2.69
C ASP A 101 -0.44 -3.48 -1.74
N GLY A 102 0.80 -3.17 -2.14
CA GLY A 102 1.68 -2.26 -1.42
C GLY A 102 1.05 -0.88 -1.20
N TRP A 103 0.54 -0.26 -2.27
CA TRP A 103 -0.19 1.00 -2.16
C TRP A 103 -1.35 0.90 -1.18
N VAL A 104 -2.20 -0.10 -1.34
CA VAL A 104 -3.40 -0.28 -0.51
C VAL A 104 -3.02 -0.48 0.96
N PHE A 105 -2.08 -1.37 1.25
CA PHE A 105 -1.66 -1.67 2.62
C PHE A 105 -1.02 -0.46 3.31
N ALA A 106 -0.19 0.30 2.59
CA ALA A 106 0.35 1.55 3.09
C ALA A 106 -0.74 2.62 3.28
N ALA A 107 -1.80 2.63 2.48
CA ALA A 107 -2.94 3.53 2.63
C ALA A 107 -3.68 3.26 3.94
N PHE A 108 -3.98 2.00 4.26
CA PHE A 108 -4.60 1.61 5.52
C PHE A 108 -3.76 2.02 6.73
N ALA A 109 -2.44 1.80 6.70
CA ALA A 109 -1.54 2.28 7.75
C ALA A 109 -1.65 3.80 7.96
N LYS A 110 -1.67 4.58 6.88
CA LYS A 110 -1.80 6.05 6.96
C LYS A 110 -3.17 6.51 7.41
N VAL A 111 -4.24 5.79 7.04
CA VAL A 111 -5.60 6.07 7.53
C VAL A 111 -5.67 5.82 9.02
N LEU A 112 -5.29 4.63 9.49
CA LEU A 112 -5.34 4.27 10.90
C LEU A 112 -4.43 5.15 11.78
N GLN A 113 -3.37 5.75 11.21
CA GLN A 113 -2.55 6.73 11.90
C GLN A 113 -3.27 8.05 12.21
N ASP A 114 -4.19 8.49 11.33
CA ASP A 114 -4.84 9.81 11.41
C ASP A 114 -6.34 9.73 11.76
N LEU A 115 -6.98 8.56 11.62
CA LEU A 115 -8.41 8.34 11.87
C LEU A 115 -8.69 8.28 13.38
N PRO A 116 -9.71 9.02 13.90
CA PRO A 116 -10.13 8.89 15.29
C PRO A 116 -10.59 7.47 15.62
N GLU A 117 -10.26 6.97 16.81
CA GLU A 117 -10.70 5.63 17.24
C GLU A 117 -12.22 5.53 17.41
N GLU A 118 -12.89 6.65 17.65
CA GLU A 118 -14.36 6.75 17.76
C GLU A 118 -15.07 6.80 16.40
N ASP A 119 -14.35 6.85 15.28
CA ASP A 119 -14.96 6.78 13.96
C ASP A 119 -15.72 5.46 13.81
N LYS A 120 -16.98 5.54 13.33
CA LYS A 120 -17.88 4.39 13.22
C LYS A 120 -17.37 3.27 12.30
N HIS A 121 -16.37 3.56 11.45
CA HIS A 121 -15.76 2.60 10.53
C HIS A 121 -14.34 2.20 10.94
N TYR A 122 -13.81 2.67 12.09
CA TYR A 122 -12.45 2.38 12.54
C TYR A 122 -12.13 0.87 12.54
N THR A 123 -13.02 0.06 13.15
CA THR A 123 -12.86 -1.40 13.23
C THR A 123 -12.72 -2.04 11.85
N TYR A 124 -13.49 -1.56 10.86
CA TYR A 124 -13.42 -2.08 9.50
C TYR A 124 -12.03 -1.90 8.87
N TYR A 125 -11.45 -0.70 9.00
CA TYR A 125 -10.10 -0.44 8.49
C TYR A 125 -9.04 -1.24 9.25
N GLN A 126 -9.21 -1.41 10.57
CA GLN A 126 -8.29 -2.18 11.41
C GLN A 126 -8.30 -3.67 11.05
N GLU A 127 -9.48 -4.26 10.89
CA GLU A 127 -9.65 -5.66 10.50
C GLU A 127 -9.08 -5.90 9.10
N ARG A 128 -9.43 -5.04 8.13
CA ARG A 128 -8.89 -5.16 6.77
C ARG A 128 -7.36 -5.09 6.75
N PHE A 129 -6.78 -4.17 7.51
CA PHE A 129 -5.33 -4.07 7.64
C PHE A 129 -4.70 -5.36 8.18
N LYS A 130 -5.29 -5.96 9.23
CA LYS A 130 -4.81 -7.23 9.80
C LYS A 130 -4.96 -8.40 8.84
N GLU A 131 -6.07 -8.49 8.11
CA GLU A 131 -6.30 -9.52 7.09
C GLU A 131 -5.25 -9.44 5.98
N MET A 132 -5.01 -8.24 5.44
CA MET A 132 -3.99 -8.01 4.42
C MET A 132 -2.59 -8.34 4.97
N ALA A 133 -2.25 -7.92 6.19
CA ALA A 133 -0.95 -8.21 6.79
C ALA A 133 -0.66 -9.71 6.82
N ALA A 134 -1.65 -10.54 7.17
CA ALA A 134 -1.52 -11.99 7.19
C ALA A 134 -1.28 -12.59 5.80
N ALA A 135 -2.03 -12.13 4.78
CA ALA A 135 -1.85 -12.58 3.39
C ALA A 135 -0.52 -12.11 2.78
N ILE A 136 -0.10 -10.89 3.08
CA ILE A 136 1.19 -10.34 2.67
C ILE A 136 2.33 -11.17 3.27
N MET A 137 2.28 -11.43 4.58
CA MET A 137 3.29 -12.25 5.26
C MET A 137 3.41 -13.66 4.66
N SER A 138 2.30 -14.29 4.28
CA SER A 138 2.29 -15.68 3.80
C SER A 138 2.89 -15.86 2.40
N CYS A 139 2.98 -14.80 1.59
CA CYS A 139 3.52 -14.84 0.23
C CYS A 139 4.91 -14.18 0.07
N GLN A 140 5.56 -13.82 1.18
CA GLN A 140 6.92 -13.28 1.14
C GLN A 140 7.92 -14.35 0.63
N GLN A 141 8.84 -13.92 -0.23
CA GLN A 141 9.90 -14.80 -0.73
C GLN A 141 10.98 -15.02 0.33
N GLN A 142 11.76 -16.11 0.18
CA GLN A 142 12.83 -16.46 1.13
C GLN A 142 13.87 -15.35 1.30
N GLU A 143 14.18 -14.61 0.23
CA GLU A 143 15.11 -13.47 0.23
C GLU A 143 14.51 -12.18 0.82
N GLY A 144 13.23 -12.19 1.23
CA GLY A 144 12.57 -11.09 1.93
C GLY A 144 11.77 -10.12 1.06
N PHE A 145 11.87 -10.21 -0.27
CA PHE A 145 11.06 -9.41 -1.19
C PHE A 145 9.73 -10.09 -1.53
N TRP A 146 8.86 -9.36 -2.24
CA TRP A 146 7.65 -9.88 -2.87
C TRP A 146 7.78 -9.81 -4.39
N THR A 147 7.41 -10.88 -5.10
CA THR A 147 7.40 -10.91 -6.56
C THR A 147 6.26 -10.08 -7.12
N ARG A 148 6.41 -9.62 -8.38
CA ARG A 148 5.40 -8.75 -9.04
C ARG A 148 4.02 -9.37 -9.07
N SER A 149 3.92 -10.67 -9.31
CA SER A 149 2.71 -11.45 -9.01
C SER A 149 2.92 -12.15 -7.67
N MET A 150 2.14 -11.78 -6.65
CA MET A 150 2.41 -12.16 -5.27
C MET A 150 2.22 -13.64 -5.01
N LEU A 151 1.27 -14.28 -5.70
CA LEU A 151 0.94 -15.71 -5.52
C LEU A 151 1.56 -16.61 -6.61
N ASP A 152 2.23 -16.03 -7.60
CA ASP A 152 2.90 -16.74 -8.68
C ASP A 152 4.28 -16.13 -8.98
N SER A 153 5.28 -16.53 -8.20
CA SER A 153 6.66 -16.03 -8.35
C SER A 153 7.25 -16.32 -9.73
N GLU A 154 6.86 -17.42 -10.37
CA GLU A 154 7.36 -17.82 -11.69
C GLU A 154 6.68 -17.04 -12.83
N HIS A 155 5.50 -16.43 -12.60
CA HIS A 155 4.85 -15.56 -13.57
C HIS A 155 5.72 -14.34 -13.91
N ALA A 156 6.28 -13.68 -12.89
CA ALA A 156 7.12 -12.50 -13.06
C ALA A 156 8.30 -12.55 -12.07
N PRO A 157 9.33 -13.35 -12.40
CA PRO A 157 10.35 -13.78 -11.45
C PRO A 157 11.32 -12.67 -11.08
N GLY A 158 12.01 -12.86 -9.96
CA GLY A 158 13.02 -11.95 -9.48
C GLY A 158 12.48 -10.78 -8.66
N ARG A 159 13.42 -9.95 -8.24
CA ARG A 159 13.27 -8.92 -7.22
C ARG A 159 12.44 -7.73 -7.71
N GLU A 160 11.62 -7.18 -6.82
CA GLU A 160 10.86 -5.96 -7.05
C GLU A 160 10.82 -5.11 -5.77
N THR A 161 11.21 -3.85 -5.86
CA THR A 161 11.46 -3.00 -4.69
C THR A 161 10.26 -2.19 -4.23
N SER A 162 9.44 -1.65 -5.14
CA SER A 162 8.40 -0.69 -4.76
C SER A 162 7.30 -1.34 -3.91
N GLY A 163 6.80 -2.52 -4.33
CA GLY A 163 5.88 -3.31 -3.53
C GLY A 163 6.51 -3.71 -2.21
N THR A 164 7.70 -4.30 -2.24
CA THR A 164 8.44 -4.69 -1.02
C THR A 164 8.59 -3.54 -0.03
N ALA A 165 8.89 -2.32 -0.50
CA ALA A 165 9.06 -1.15 0.35
C ALA A 165 7.74 -0.72 1.03
N PHE A 166 6.63 -0.65 0.28
CA PHE A 166 5.34 -0.33 0.88
C PHE A 166 4.83 -1.38 1.86
N LEU A 167 5.00 -2.67 1.51
CA LEU A 167 4.62 -3.79 2.35
C LEU A 167 5.44 -3.79 3.66
N THR A 168 6.75 -3.54 3.55
CA THR A 168 7.65 -3.40 4.72
C THR A 168 7.23 -2.21 5.59
N TYR A 169 6.93 -1.05 4.99
CA TYR A 169 6.40 0.11 5.73
C TYR A 169 5.13 -0.23 6.51
N GLY A 170 4.13 -0.84 5.86
CA GLY A 170 2.88 -1.19 6.50
C GLY A 170 3.08 -2.18 7.66
N LEU A 171 3.91 -3.21 7.47
CA LEU A 171 4.21 -4.18 8.53
C LEU A 171 4.89 -3.52 9.73
N LEU A 172 5.94 -2.71 9.49
CA LEU A 172 6.64 -1.97 10.54
C LEU A 172 5.70 -1.01 11.27
N TRP A 173 4.87 -0.29 10.53
CA TRP A 173 3.89 0.63 11.11
C TRP A 173 2.90 -0.11 12.00
N GLY A 174 2.35 -1.24 11.53
CA GLY A 174 1.43 -2.06 12.30
C GLY A 174 2.04 -2.63 13.58
N ILE A 175 3.33 -2.98 13.55
CA ILE A 175 4.09 -3.41 14.75
C ILE A 175 4.27 -2.25 15.72
N ASN A 176 4.76 -1.10 15.23
CA ASN A 176 5.06 0.08 16.05
C ASN A 176 3.82 0.69 16.71
N ASN A 177 2.63 0.44 16.17
CA ASN A 177 1.35 0.91 16.69
C ASN A 177 0.53 -0.19 17.40
N GLY A 178 1.16 -1.35 17.69
CA GLY A 178 0.53 -2.41 18.49
C GLY A 178 -0.59 -3.21 17.79
N LEU A 179 -0.77 -3.04 16.48
CA LEU A 179 -1.80 -3.75 15.71
C LEU A 179 -1.34 -5.14 15.24
N LEU A 180 -0.03 -5.34 15.08
CA LEU A 180 0.59 -6.59 14.65
C LEU A 180 1.59 -7.08 15.70
N SER A 181 1.15 -7.95 16.61
CA SER A 181 1.95 -8.41 17.76
C SER A 181 2.63 -9.77 17.57
N ASP A 182 2.19 -10.60 16.62
CA ASP A 182 2.80 -11.90 16.34
C ASP A 182 4.25 -11.74 15.83
N PHE A 183 5.17 -12.55 16.36
CA PHE A 183 6.58 -12.51 15.99
C PHE A 183 6.82 -12.75 14.49
N LYS A 184 5.92 -13.45 13.80
CA LYS A 184 6.02 -13.72 12.37
C LYS A 184 5.93 -12.44 11.53
N PHE A 185 5.12 -11.46 11.95
CA PHE A 185 5.05 -10.16 11.27
C PHE A 185 6.37 -9.40 11.41
N LYS A 186 6.99 -9.46 12.60
CA LYS A 186 8.30 -8.88 12.85
C LYS A 186 9.39 -9.53 11.99
N ASP A 187 9.40 -10.85 11.90
CA ASP A 187 10.34 -11.57 11.03
C ASP A 187 10.17 -11.15 9.56
N ALA A 188 8.94 -11.09 9.07
CA ALA A 188 8.66 -10.64 7.71
C ALA A 188 9.10 -9.19 7.45
N ALA A 189 8.81 -8.27 8.37
CA ALA A 189 9.21 -6.87 8.27
C ALA A 189 10.75 -6.71 8.24
N VAL A 190 11.47 -7.44 9.10
CA VAL A 190 12.93 -7.40 9.17
C VAL A 190 13.56 -8.00 7.91
N LYS A 191 13.02 -9.09 7.37
CA LYS A 191 13.46 -9.66 6.08
C LYS A 191 13.23 -8.69 4.92
N GLY A 192 12.08 -8.03 4.90
CA GLY A 192 11.78 -6.96 3.93
C GLY A 192 12.80 -5.83 4.01
N TRP A 193 13.08 -5.33 5.22
CA TRP A 193 14.10 -4.29 5.41
C TRP A 193 15.51 -4.75 5.02
N LYS A 194 15.87 -6.01 5.30
CA LYS A 194 17.15 -6.58 4.91
C LYS A 194 17.33 -6.56 3.38
N TYR A 195 16.33 -7.01 2.64
CA TYR A 195 16.31 -6.88 1.18
C TYR A 195 16.48 -5.41 0.73
N LEU A 196 15.71 -4.50 1.32
CA LEU A 196 15.73 -3.08 0.93
C LEU A 196 17.13 -2.47 1.15
N SER A 197 17.72 -2.70 2.32
CA SER A 197 18.97 -2.07 2.73
C SER A 197 20.23 -2.74 2.15
N GLU A 198 20.22 -4.06 1.94
CA GLU A 198 21.39 -4.80 1.47
C GLU A 198 21.39 -5.08 -0.04
N ILE A 199 20.22 -5.09 -0.69
CA ILE A 199 20.08 -5.47 -2.11
C ILE A 199 19.55 -4.32 -2.96
N ALA A 200 18.44 -3.69 -2.54
CA ALA A 200 17.80 -2.66 -3.35
C ALA A 200 18.59 -1.34 -3.35
N LEU A 201 19.06 -0.91 -2.19
CA LEU A 201 19.88 0.29 -2.03
C LEU A 201 21.27 0.09 -2.64
N GLN A 202 21.63 0.98 -3.56
CA GLN A 202 22.95 1.00 -4.19
C GLN A 202 23.92 1.91 -3.41
N PRO A 203 25.24 1.73 -3.55
CA PRO A 203 26.23 2.55 -2.83
C PRO A 203 26.15 4.06 -3.09
N ASP A 204 25.60 4.46 -4.24
CA ASP A 204 25.37 5.86 -4.64
C ASP A 204 24.05 6.44 -4.12
N GLY A 205 23.29 5.67 -3.32
CA GLY A 205 21.99 6.05 -2.77
C GLY A 205 20.81 5.78 -3.71
N ARG A 206 21.04 5.26 -4.93
CA ARG A 206 19.95 4.87 -5.82
C ARG A 206 19.19 3.67 -5.26
N VAL A 207 17.87 3.70 -5.36
CA VAL A 207 17.00 2.55 -5.04
C VAL A 207 16.70 1.77 -6.32
N GLY A 208 17.29 0.59 -6.46
CA GLY A 208 17.20 -0.28 -7.63
C GLY A 208 16.02 -1.25 -7.62
N TYR A 209 15.87 -2.03 -8.69
CA TYR A 209 14.81 -3.05 -8.87
C TYR A 209 13.38 -2.49 -8.75
N VAL A 210 13.17 -1.20 -9.02
CA VAL A 210 11.84 -0.59 -9.02
C VAL A 210 11.16 -0.88 -10.35
N GLN A 211 10.04 -1.60 -10.35
CA GLN A 211 9.32 -1.87 -11.61
C GLN A 211 8.83 -0.56 -12.25
N PRO A 212 9.09 -0.31 -13.55
CA PRO A 212 8.67 0.89 -14.26
C PRO A 212 7.15 1.14 -14.27
N ILE A 213 6.77 2.38 -14.58
CA ILE A 213 5.37 2.77 -14.78
C ILE A 213 4.86 2.15 -16.09
N GLY A 214 3.62 1.67 -16.09
CA GLY A 214 2.97 1.14 -17.30
C GLY A 214 3.36 -0.30 -17.65
N GLU A 215 4.39 -0.86 -17.02
CA GLU A 215 4.73 -2.28 -17.18
C GLU A 215 3.79 -3.16 -16.35
N LYS A 216 3.13 -4.11 -17.01
CA LYS A 216 2.42 -5.21 -16.35
C LYS A 216 3.44 -6.22 -15.81
N ALA A 217 2.99 -7.20 -15.03
CA ALA A 217 3.78 -8.39 -14.79
C ALA A 217 3.92 -9.12 -16.14
N ILE A 218 5.05 -8.95 -16.83
CA ILE A 218 5.31 -9.61 -18.10
C ILE A 218 5.98 -10.96 -17.79
N PRO A 219 5.43 -12.07 -18.30
CA PRO A 219 6.03 -13.40 -18.25
C PRO A 219 7.55 -13.40 -18.46
N GLY A 220 8.30 -13.88 -17.47
CA GLY A 220 9.76 -14.08 -17.57
C GLY A 220 10.62 -12.81 -17.58
N GLN A 221 10.04 -11.61 -17.60
CA GLN A 221 10.80 -10.36 -17.50
C GLN A 221 11.37 -10.22 -16.09
N VAL A 222 12.62 -9.80 -15.91
CA VAL A 222 13.20 -9.44 -14.60
C VAL A 222 13.46 -7.94 -14.55
N VAL A 223 13.24 -7.31 -13.39
CA VAL A 223 13.56 -5.89 -13.19
C VAL A 223 15.05 -5.74 -12.92
N GLY A 224 15.72 -4.86 -13.64
CA GLY A 224 17.16 -4.62 -13.47
C GLY A 224 17.51 -3.78 -12.24
N THR A 225 18.71 -3.98 -11.70
CA THR A 225 19.28 -3.21 -10.58
C THR A 225 19.27 -1.69 -10.82
N ASN A 226 19.44 -1.25 -12.07
CA ASN A 226 19.47 0.17 -12.42
C ASN A 226 18.07 0.79 -12.57
N SER A 227 17.01 -0.02 -12.51
CA SER A 227 15.63 0.48 -12.61
C SER A 227 15.24 1.18 -11.32
N THR A 228 14.94 2.47 -11.43
CA THR A 228 14.58 3.33 -10.30
C THR A 228 13.46 4.29 -10.72
N ALA A 229 12.66 4.75 -9.76
CA ALA A 229 11.64 5.75 -9.98
C ALA A 229 11.34 6.56 -8.71
N PRO A 230 10.88 7.82 -8.83
CA PRO A 230 10.62 8.68 -7.67
C PRO A 230 9.67 8.06 -6.64
N PHE A 231 8.61 7.37 -7.09
CA PHE A 231 7.67 6.71 -6.18
C PHE A 231 8.30 5.53 -5.43
N GLY A 232 9.26 4.81 -6.04
CA GLY A 232 10.00 3.74 -5.38
C GLY A 232 10.95 4.27 -4.30
N VAL A 233 11.59 5.42 -4.55
CA VAL A 233 12.39 6.13 -3.54
C VAL A 233 11.50 6.60 -2.38
N GLY A 234 10.32 7.16 -2.67
CA GLY A 234 9.35 7.54 -1.63
C GLY A 234 8.92 6.35 -0.77
N ALA A 235 8.62 5.20 -1.38
CA ALA A 235 8.28 3.96 -0.68
C ALA A 235 9.43 3.50 0.24
N PHE A 236 10.66 3.54 -0.27
CA PHE A 236 11.86 3.19 0.50
C PHE A 236 12.04 4.10 1.73
N LEU A 237 11.84 5.41 1.57
CA LEU A 237 11.93 6.37 2.67
C LEU A 237 10.86 6.14 3.75
N LEU A 238 9.65 5.74 3.36
CA LEU A 238 8.61 5.35 4.32
C LEU A 238 9.06 4.14 5.15
N ALA A 239 9.55 3.09 4.49
CA ALA A 239 10.04 1.89 5.17
C ALA A 239 11.22 2.20 6.10
N GLY A 240 12.21 2.97 5.64
CA GLY A 240 13.37 3.35 6.44
C GLY A 240 13.01 4.23 7.65
N SER A 241 12.09 5.17 7.47
CA SER A 241 11.60 6.01 8.58
C SER A 241 10.88 5.20 9.65
N GLU A 242 10.08 4.21 9.24
CA GLU A 242 9.36 3.35 10.17
C GLU A 242 10.27 2.32 10.83
N MET A 243 11.31 1.85 10.13
CA MET A 243 12.35 0.99 10.69
C MET A 243 13.17 1.73 11.75
N TYR A 244 13.48 3.01 11.51
CA TYR A 244 14.13 3.85 12.53
C TYR A 244 13.28 3.95 13.80
N ARG A 245 11.97 4.18 13.68
CA ARG A 245 11.04 4.20 14.83
C ARG A 245 11.00 2.85 15.55
N TYR A 246 10.94 1.76 14.79
CA TYR A 246 10.95 0.41 15.33
C TYR A 246 12.21 0.12 16.18
N LEU A 247 13.38 0.58 15.72
CA LEU A 247 14.63 0.44 16.44
C LEU A 247 14.72 1.37 17.66
N ALA A 248 14.15 2.58 17.59
CA ALA A 248 14.18 3.55 18.67
C ALA A 248 13.22 3.21 19.84
N GLN A 249 12.26 2.31 19.63
CA GLN A 249 11.36 1.81 20.68
C GLN A 249 11.93 0.63 21.47
N LYS A 250 13.07 0.07 21.04
CA LYS A 250 13.82 -0.96 21.78
C LYS A 250 14.84 -0.32 22.71
#